data_AF-A0A381YJP3-F1
#
_entry.id   AF-A0A381YJP3-F1
#
_cell.length_a   1.000
_cell.length_b   1.000
_cell.length_c   1.000
_cell.angle_alpha   90.00
_cell.angle_beta   90.00
_cell.angle_gamma   90.00
#
_symmetry.space_group_name_H-M   'P 1'
#
loop_
_entity.id
_entity.type
_entity.pdbx_description
1 polymer ?
#
loop_
_entity_poly.entity_id
_entity_poly.type
_entity_poly.pdbx_seq_one_letter_code
_entity_poly.pdbx_strand_id
1 'polypeptide(L)'
;MNQRVGEKFLSLLPILEIPHPILRKKAKRVRSITKKELNLAYNMVDTMREAGGIGLAANQVGELWRIIVLQMPDEEESRIYFNPEIIKTSGSREVEEG
;
A
#
# COMPACT_ATOMS: atom_id res chain seq x y z
N MET A 1 15.63 -26.97 -3.51
CA MET A 1 14.79 -27.33 -2.35
C MET A 1 14.16 -26.03 -1.86
N ASN A 2 13.09 -25.59 -2.51
CA ASN A 2 12.47 -24.30 -2.21
C ASN A 2 11.37 -24.53 -1.19
N GLN A 3 11.66 -24.12 0.04
CA GLN A 3 10.70 -24.15 1.14
C GLN A 3 9.48 -23.33 0.71
N ARG A 4 8.34 -24.00 0.60
CA ARG A 4 7.03 -23.37 0.52
C ARG A 4 6.88 -22.51 1.77
N VAL A 5 6.93 -21.20 1.60
CA VAL A 5 6.55 -20.23 2.63
C VAL A 5 5.15 -20.63 3.09
N GLY A 6 5.01 -20.83 4.40
CA GLY A 6 3.80 -21.37 5.02
C GLY A 6 2.52 -20.66 4.58
N GLU A 7 1.44 -21.43 4.55
CA GLU A 7 0.09 -21.05 4.11
C GLU A 7 -0.26 -19.60 4.49
N LYS A 8 -0.22 -18.72 3.48
CA LYS A 8 -0.58 -17.31 3.56
C LYS A 8 -2.10 -17.24 3.69
N PHE A 9 -2.64 -17.01 4.88
CA PHE A 9 -4.06 -16.66 4.99
C PHE A 9 -4.25 -15.23 4.50
N LEU A 10 -4.77 -15.14 3.28
CA LEU A 10 -5.14 -13.93 2.56
C LEU A 10 -6.32 -13.24 3.26
N SER A 11 -6.27 -11.92 3.38
CA SER A 11 -7.47 -11.13 3.67
C SER A 11 -7.50 -9.88 2.81
N LEU A 12 -8.48 -9.80 1.90
CA LEU A 12 -8.79 -8.57 1.18
C LEU A 12 -9.32 -7.53 2.17
N LEU A 13 -8.83 -6.31 2.05
CA LEU A 13 -9.19 -5.20 2.93
C LEU A 13 -10.25 -4.35 2.23
N PRO A 14 -11.33 -3.93 2.92
CA PRO A 14 -12.29 -2.99 2.35
C PRO A 14 -11.62 -1.67 1.98
N ILE A 15 -11.78 -1.22 0.74
CA ILE A 15 -11.34 0.10 0.29
C ILE A 15 -12.41 1.12 0.68
N LEU A 16 -12.00 2.17 1.39
CA LEU A 16 -12.83 3.28 1.82
C LEU A 16 -12.89 4.35 0.74
N GLU A 17 -14.09 4.87 0.51
CA GLU A 17 -14.34 5.94 -0.45
C GLU A 17 -14.56 7.30 0.22
N ILE A 18 -14.42 8.38 -0.54
CA ILE A 18 -14.79 9.73 -0.12
C ILE A 18 -16.31 9.75 0.10
N PRO A 19 -16.84 10.37 1.18
CA PRO A 19 -16.19 11.34 2.06
C PRO A 19 -15.63 10.79 3.38
N HIS A 20 -15.24 9.52 3.46
CA HIS A 20 -14.81 8.92 4.74
C HIS A 20 -13.67 9.73 5.40
N PRO A 21 -13.84 10.20 6.66
CA PRO A 21 -12.96 11.22 7.25
C PRO A 21 -11.52 10.75 7.48
N ILE A 22 -11.30 9.43 7.57
CA ILE A 22 -9.95 8.87 7.75
C ILE A 22 -9.02 9.17 6.57
N LEU A 23 -9.58 9.33 5.37
CA LEU A 23 -8.82 9.62 4.15
C LEU A 23 -8.13 10.98 4.21
N ARG A 24 -8.60 11.88 5.08
CA ARG A 24 -8.01 13.21 5.32
C ARG A 24 -7.14 13.27 6.59
N LYS A 25 -7.02 12.18 7.36
CA LYS A 25 -6.23 12.17 8.60
C LYS A 25 -4.74 11.89 8.32
N LYS A 26 -3.88 12.52 9.10
CA LYS A 26 -2.43 12.33 9.03
C LYS A 26 -2.03 10.93 9.52
N ALA A 27 -1.36 10.16 8.67
CA ALA A 27 -0.83 8.86 9.02
C ALA A 27 0.40 8.93 9.96
N LYS A 28 0.55 7.92 10.82
CA LYS A 28 1.65 7.81 11.79
C LYS A 28 2.84 7.08 11.16
N ARG A 29 4.06 7.45 11.60
CA ARG A 29 5.27 6.70 11.24
C ARG A 29 5.23 5.29 11.85
N VAL A 30 5.64 4.30 11.07
CA VAL A 30 5.91 2.93 11.52
C VAL A 30 7.25 2.94 12.27
N ARG A 31 7.27 2.56 13.55
CA ARG A 31 8.50 2.58 14.37
C ARG A 31 9.37 1.34 14.18
N SER A 32 8.73 0.21 13.95
CA SER A 32 9.36 -1.08 13.73
C SER A 32 8.49 -1.87 12.76
N ILE A 33 9.12 -2.57 11.82
CA ILE A 33 8.42 -3.45 10.88
C ILE A 33 8.37 -4.83 11.53
N THR A 34 7.19 -5.21 12.04
CA THR A 34 6.95 -6.54 12.58
C THR A 34 6.10 -7.36 11.62
N LYS A 35 5.76 -8.59 12.02
CA LYS A 35 4.81 -9.42 11.27
C LYS A 35 3.47 -8.71 11.04
N LYS A 36 3.02 -7.87 11.97
CA LYS A 36 1.75 -7.14 11.83
C LYS A 36 1.78 -6.16 10.66
N GLU A 37 2.81 -5.32 10.58
CA GLU A 37 2.95 -4.32 9.53
C GLU A 37 3.24 -4.96 8.17
N LEU A 38 4.00 -6.05 8.15
CA LEU A 38 4.21 -6.85 6.93
C LEU A 38 2.92 -7.48 6.44
N ASN A 39 2.12 -8.09 7.32
CA ASN A 39 0.85 -8.70 6.95
C ASN A 39 -0.13 -7.66 6.40
N LEU A 40 -0.23 -6.49 7.04
CA LEU A 40 -1.02 -5.37 6.51
C LEU A 40 -0.56 -5.00 5.10
N ALA A 41 0.74 -4.82 4.89
CA ALA A 41 1.27 -4.44 3.58
C ALA A 41 1.04 -5.52 2.51
N TYR A 42 1.20 -6.80 2.84
CA TYR A 42 0.90 -7.89 1.90
C TYR A 42 -0.58 -7.99 1.56
N ASN A 43 -1.46 -7.79 2.54
CA ASN A 43 -2.90 -7.71 2.32
C ASN A 43 -3.27 -6.50 1.46
N MET A 44 -2.59 -5.36 1.62
CA MET A 44 -2.75 -4.19 0.77
C MET A 44 -2.30 -4.46 -0.68
N VAL A 45 -1.21 -5.19 -0.90
CA VAL A 45 -0.78 -5.61 -2.26
C VAL A 45 -1.87 -6.44 -2.93
N ASP A 46 -2.39 -7.44 -2.23
CA ASP A 46 -3.43 -8.31 -2.79
C ASP A 46 -4.72 -7.52 -3.05
N THR A 47 -5.12 -6.65 -2.12
CA THR A 47 -6.28 -5.74 -2.26
C THR A 47 -6.14 -4.80 -3.46
N MET A 48 -4.96 -4.20 -3.64
CA MET A 48 -4.66 -3.31 -4.77
C MET A 48 -4.81 -4.05 -6.11
N ARG A 49 -4.28 -5.28 -6.19
CA ARG A 49 -4.36 -6.11 -7.40
C ARG A 49 -5.80 -6.51 -7.72
N GLU A 50 -6.56 -6.94 -6.71
CA GLU A 50 -7.97 -7.32 -6.89
C GLU A 50 -8.82 -6.13 -7.36
N ALA A 51 -8.55 -4.93 -6.84
CA ALA A 51 -9.22 -3.71 -7.26
C ALA A 51 -8.76 -3.17 -8.63
N GLY A 52 -7.78 -3.81 -9.29
CA GLY A 52 -7.21 -3.34 -10.55
C GLY A 52 -6.42 -2.03 -10.45
N GLY A 53 -5.97 -1.67 -9.24
CA GLY A 53 -5.26 -0.42 -8.99
C GLY A 53 -3.74 -0.52 -9.18
N ILE A 54 -3.09 0.63 -9.42
CA ILE A 54 -1.63 0.75 -9.52
C ILE A 54 -0.97 0.99 -8.16
N GLY A 55 -1.71 1.55 -7.21
CA GLY A 55 -1.22 1.85 -5.86
C GLY A 55 -2.34 1.87 -4.82
N LEU A 56 -1.97 1.60 -3.56
CA LEU A 56 -2.88 1.67 -2.41
C LEU A 56 -2.14 2.17 -1.17
N ALA A 57 -2.72 3.16 -0.49
CA ALA A 57 -2.23 3.69 0.78
C ALA A 57 -3.01 3.11 1.97
N ALA A 58 -2.35 2.93 3.12
CA ALA A 58 -2.96 2.26 4.27
C ALA A 58 -4.24 2.96 4.79
N ASN A 59 -4.34 4.28 4.66
CA ASN A 59 -5.53 5.01 5.08
C ASN A 59 -6.76 4.66 4.22
N GLN A 60 -6.58 4.25 2.95
CA GLN A 60 -7.65 3.77 2.09
C GLN A 60 -8.24 2.44 2.58
N VAL A 61 -7.54 1.70 3.43
CA VAL A 61 -8.03 0.47 4.08
C VAL A 61 -8.29 0.67 5.58
N GLY A 62 -8.42 1.93 6.01
CA GLY A 62 -8.76 2.29 7.39
C GLY A 62 -7.58 2.38 8.36
N GLU A 63 -6.34 2.19 7.90
CA GLU A 63 -5.14 2.14 8.73
C GLU A 63 -4.30 3.42 8.64
N LEU A 64 -4.09 4.10 9.77
CA LEU A 64 -3.33 5.36 9.80
C LEU A 64 -1.82 5.14 9.96
N TRP A 65 -1.23 4.35 9.06
CA TRP A 65 0.21 4.11 8.98
C TRP A 65 0.80 4.67 7.69
N ARG A 66 2.04 5.14 7.75
CA ARG A 66 2.82 5.55 6.57
C ARG A 66 3.31 4.32 5.81
N ILE A 67 2.37 3.64 5.16
CA ILE A 67 2.61 2.48 4.32
C ILE A 67 1.89 2.73 3.00
N ILE A 68 2.61 2.56 1.90
CA ILE A 68 2.05 2.55 0.55
C ILE A 68 2.54 1.31 -0.18
N VAL A 69 1.71 0.78 -1.05
CA VAL A 69 2.06 -0.28 -1.99
C VAL A 69 1.81 0.21 -3.40
N LEU A 70 2.64 -0.21 -4.34
CA LEU A 70 2.49 0.11 -5.76
C LEU A 70 3.05 -1.00 -6.64
N GLN A 71 2.45 -1.17 -7.81
CA GLN A 71 2.97 -2.05 -8.86
C GLN A 71 2.69 -1.40 -10.21
N MET A 72 3.76 -1.07 -10.94
CA MET A 72 3.63 -0.55 -12.29
C MET A 72 3.23 -1.68 -13.26
N PRO A 73 2.49 -1.40 -14.35
CA PRO A 73 2.02 -2.43 -15.28
C PRO A 73 3.14 -3.26 -15.92
N ASP A 74 4.34 -2.68 -16.05
CA ASP A 74 5.55 -3.29 -16.60
C ASP A 74 6.43 -3.97 -15.53
N GLU A 75 6.04 -3.94 -14.26
CA GLU A 75 6.77 -4.58 -13.16
C GLU A 75 6.12 -5.91 -12.73
N GLU A 76 6.92 -6.97 -12.62
CA GLU A 76 6.48 -8.28 -12.15
C GLU A 76 6.16 -8.30 -10.65
N GLU A 77 6.88 -7.48 -9.87
CA GLU A 77 6.78 -7.44 -8.41
C GLU A 77 6.18 -6.13 -7.91
N SER A 78 5.34 -6.21 -6.88
CA SER A 78 4.87 -5.03 -6.17
C SER A 78 5.94 -4.52 -5.22
N ARG A 79 5.99 -3.21 -5.04
CA ARG A 79 6.86 -2.53 -4.09
C ARG A 79 6.07 -2.08 -2.87
N ILE A 80 6.66 -2.26 -1.69
CA ILE A 80 6.10 -1.85 -0.40
C ILE A 80 7.04 -0.81 0.20
N TYR A 81 6.49 0.35 0.57
CA TYR A 81 7.27 1.43 1.18
C TYR A 81 6.77 1.74 2.58
N PHE A 82 7.68 1.67 3.55
CA PHE A 82 7.46 2.09 4.93
C PHE A 82 8.09 3.46 5.16
N ASN A 83 7.31 4.38 5.72
CA ASN A 83 7.73 5.76 5.99
C ASN A 83 8.39 6.49 4.81
N PRO A 84 7.91 6.34 3.55
CA PRO A 84 8.58 6.95 2.39
C PRO A 84 8.65 8.48 2.52
N GLU A 85 9.74 9.05 2.03
CA GLU A 85 9.98 10.49 2.01
C GLU A 85 10.49 10.90 0.63
N ILE A 86 9.97 12.02 0.11
CA ILE A 86 10.43 12.61 -1.13
C ILE A 86 11.66 13.46 -0.78
N ILE A 87 12.85 13.03 -1.22
CA ILE A 87 14.11 13.73 -0.95
C ILE A 87 14.47 14.76 -2.02
N LYS A 88 13.91 14.62 -3.23
CA LYS A 88 14.14 15.50 -4.37
C LYS A 88 12.99 15.33 -5.37
N THR A 89 12.65 16.39 -6.08
CA THR A 89 11.74 16.39 -7.22
C THR A 89 12.37 17.13 -8.39
N SER A 90 11.93 16.83 -9.61
CA SER A 90 12.41 17.50 -10.83
C SER A 90 11.41 17.33 -11.96
N GLY A 91 11.25 18.37 -12.79
CA GLY A 91 10.29 18.37 -13.91
C GLY A 91 8.84 18.49 -13.48
N SER A 92 7.94 18.45 -14.45
CA SER A 92 6.49 18.51 -14.26
C SER A 92 5.80 17.85 -15.46
N ARG A 93 4.64 17.24 -15.22
CA ARG A 93 3.76 16.72 -16.25
C ARG A 93 2.31 16.84 -15.83
N GLU A 94 1.43 16.93 -16.80
CA GLU A 94 -0.01 16.80 -16.59
C GLU A 94 -0.44 15.38 -16.95
N VAL A 95 -1.25 14.78 -16.09
CA VAL A 95 -1.77 13.42 -16.23
C VAL A 95 -3.20 13.39 -15.70
N GLU A 96 -4.01 12.46 -16.21
CA GLU A 96 -5.29 12.10 -15.62
C GLU A 96 -5.05 11.10 -14.49
N GLU A 97 -5.47 11.42 -13.27
CA GLU A 97 -5.38 10.55 -12.10
C GLU A 97 -6.79 10.13 -11.67
N GLY A 98 -6.93 8.87 -11.23
CA GLY A 98 -8.20 8.28 -10.77
C GLY A 98 -8.60 8.67 -9.35
#